data_AF-A0A0D0V7R4-F1
#
_entry.id   AF-A0A0D0V7R4-F1
#
_cell.length_a   1.000
_cell.length_b   1.000
_cell.length_c   1.000
_cell.angle_alpha   90.00
_cell.angle_beta   90.00
_cell.angle_gamma   90.00
#
_symmetry.space_group_name_H-M   'P 1'
#
loop_
_entity.id
_entity.type
_entity.pdbx_description
1 polymer ?
#
loop_
_entity_poly.entity_id
_entity_poly.type
_entity_poly.pdbx_seq_one_letter_code
_entity_poly.pdbx_strand_id
1 'polypeptide(L)' 'MGKVHGSLARAGKVKSQTPKVEPQEKKKVPKGRAQKRLQYTRRFVNVTVAPGGKRRMNQQPVGKSG' A
#
# COMPACT_ATOMS: atom_id res chain seq x y z
N MET A 1 11.67 20.95 32.18
CA MET A 1 10.71 19.92 31.70
C MET A 1 11.44 18.99 30.73
N GLY A 2 11.92 17.85 31.22
CA GLY A 2 12.85 16.98 30.50
C GLY A 2 12.18 15.99 29.54
N LYS A 3 13.00 15.29 28.76
CA LYS A 3 12.59 14.20 27.88
C LYS A 3 12.11 13.01 28.74
N VAL A 4 10.80 12.75 28.74
CA VAL A 4 10.19 11.66 29.52
C VAL A 4 10.02 10.41 28.62
N HIS A 5 10.37 9.22 29.11
CA HIS A 5 10.16 7.89 28.45
C HIS A 5 8.71 7.45 28.52
N GLY A 6 8.23 6.55 27.65
CA GLY A 6 6.81 6.13 27.55
C GLY A 6 6.07 5.86 28.88
N SER A 7 4.81 6.29 28.96
CA SER A 7 3.92 6.12 30.13
C SER A 7 2.47 5.96 29.69
N LEU A 8 1.61 5.44 30.58
CA LEU A 8 0.17 5.24 30.30
C LEU A 8 -0.54 6.53 29.86
N ALA A 9 -0.12 7.69 30.38
CA ALA A 9 -0.65 9.00 30.00
C ALA A 9 -0.45 9.38 28.52
N ARG A 10 0.35 8.63 27.75
CA ARG A 10 0.57 8.83 26.31
C ARG A 10 -0.12 7.78 25.43
N ALA A 11 -0.98 6.95 26.00
CA ALA A 11 -1.78 6.02 25.21
C ALA A 11 -2.57 6.79 24.14
N GLY A 12 -2.60 6.25 22.92
CA GLY A 12 -3.31 6.86 21.80
C GLY A 12 -2.65 8.10 21.16
N LYS A 13 -1.54 8.63 21.70
CA LYS A 13 -0.89 9.87 21.23
C LYS A 13 -0.75 9.94 19.71
N VAL A 14 -0.24 8.88 19.09
CA VAL A 14 0.06 8.90 17.64
C VAL A 14 -1.24 8.88 16.83
N LYS A 15 -2.22 8.06 17.22
CA LYS A 15 -3.49 7.94 16.50
C LYS A 15 -4.33 9.22 16.57
N SER A 16 -4.28 9.94 17.70
CA SER A 16 -4.96 11.24 17.85
C SER A 16 -4.21 12.38 17.16
N GLN A 17 -2.88 12.30 17.04
CA GLN A 17 -2.07 13.30 16.37
C GLN A 17 -2.13 13.19 14.84
N THR A 18 -2.27 11.99 14.29
CA THR A 18 -2.36 11.81 12.83
C THR A 18 -3.64 12.46 12.28
N PRO A 19 -3.56 13.25 11.20
CA PRO A 19 -4.76 13.78 10.57
C PRO A 19 -5.65 12.63 10.09
N LYS A 20 -6.95 12.73 10.35
CA LYS A 20 -7.93 11.76 9.89
C LYS A 20 -8.16 11.98 8.39
N VAL A 21 -7.53 11.13 7.56
CA VAL A 21 -7.77 11.11 6.12
C VAL A 21 -8.92 10.16 5.83
N GLU A 22 -9.99 10.68 5.23
CA GLU A 22 -11.14 9.88 4.83
C GLU A 22 -10.79 8.94 3.66
N PRO A 23 -11.39 7.73 3.61
CA PRO A 23 -11.19 6.83 2.48
C PRO A 23 -11.65 7.47 1.18
N GLN A 24 -10.81 7.40 0.15
CA GLN A 24 -11.21 7.83 -1.19
C GLN A 24 -12.29 6.90 -1.75
N GLU A 25 -13.25 7.48 -2.47
CA GLU A 25 -14.23 6.72 -3.23
C GLU A 25 -13.52 5.92 -4.35
N LYS A 26 -13.76 4.60 -4.37
CA LYS A 26 -13.17 3.69 -5.36
C LYS A 26 -14.27 2.96 -6.10
N LYS A 27 -14.07 2.77 -7.41
CA LYS A 27 -14.95 1.93 -8.22
C LYS A 27 -14.98 0.51 -7.66
N LYS A 28 -16.16 -0.12 -7.71
CA LYS A 28 -16.35 -1.49 -7.24
C LYS A 28 -15.40 -2.44 -8.00
N VAL A 29 -14.64 -3.22 -7.26
CA VAL A 29 -13.80 -4.27 -7.84
C VAL A 29 -14.69 -5.46 -8.19
N PRO A 30 -14.64 -5.99 -9.42
CA PRO A 30 -15.41 -7.18 -9.78
C PRO A 30 -14.95 -8.37 -8.93
N LYS A 31 -15.87 -9.26 -8.58
CA LYS A 31 -15.61 -10.43 -7.72
C LYS A 31 -15.56 -11.74 -8.54
N GLY A 32 -15.01 -12.80 -7.95
CA GLY A 32 -15.02 -14.15 -8.52
C GLY A 32 -14.22 -14.28 -9.82
N ARG A 33 -14.84 -14.90 -10.83
CA ARG A 33 -14.20 -15.22 -12.12
C ARG A 33 -13.69 -13.99 -12.85
N ALA A 34 -14.45 -12.89 -12.82
CA ALA A 34 -14.05 -11.64 -13.45
C ALA A 34 -12.76 -11.07 -12.81
N GLN A 35 -12.62 -11.15 -11.50
CA GLN A 35 -11.40 -10.74 -10.81
C GLN A 35 -10.21 -11.62 -11.18
N LYS A 36 -10.43 -12.94 -11.25
CA LYS A 36 -9.38 -13.90 -11.64
C LYS A 36 -8.88 -13.66 -13.06
N ARG A 37 -9.78 -13.34 -14.01
CA ARG A 37 -9.40 -12.94 -15.38
C ARG A 37 -8.52 -11.69 -15.37
N LEU A 38 -8.91 -10.63 -14.65
CA LEU A 38 -8.11 -9.42 -14.52
C LEU A 38 -6.73 -9.67 -13.89
N GLN A 39 -6.66 -10.54 -12.88
CA GLN A 39 -5.39 -10.92 -12.24
C GLN A 39 -4.49 -11.68 -13.20
N TYR A 40 -5.03 -12.64 -13.96
CA TYR A 40 -4.26 -13.41 -14.94
C TYR A 40 -3.68 -12.51 -16.03
N THR A 41 -4.53 -11.68 -16.67
CA THR A 41 -4.10 -10.76 -17.72
C THR A 41 -3.02 -9.81 -17.24
N ARG A 42 -3.14 -9.24 -16.03
CA ARG A 42 -2.13 -8.34 -15.43
C ARG A 42 -0.83 -9.03 -15.04
N ARG A 43 -0.84 -10.34 -14.77
CA ARG A 43 0.33 -11.06 -14.25
C ARG A 43 1.13 -11.76 -15.33
N PHE A 44 0.46 -12.26 -16.36
CA PHE A 44 1.05 -13.21 -17.31
C PHE A 44 0.94 -12.77 -18.77
N VAL A 45 -0.13 -12.05 -19.14
CA VAL A 45 -0.34 -11.67 -20.56
C VAL A 45 0.32 -10.33 -20.87
N ASN A 46 0.09 -9.31 -20.03
CA ASN A 46 0.54 -7.94 -20.31
C ASN A 46 1.89 -7.59 -19.67
N VAL A 47 2.72 -8.58 -19.31
CA VAL A 47 4.00 -8.34 -18.62
C VAL A 47 5.14 -8.70 -19.55
N THR A 48 5.92 -7.70 -19.97
CA THR A 48 7.23 -7.87 -20.58
C THR A 48 8.28 -7.77 -19.49
N VAL A 49 8.98 -8.87 -19.20
CA VAL A 49 10.10 -8.88 -18.26
C VAL A 49 11.39 -8.96 -19.06
N ALA A 50 12.35 -8.08 -18.77
CA ALA A 50 13.69 -8.19 -19.34
C ALA A 50 14.30 -9.56 -18.98
N PRO A 51 15.21 -10.12 -19.80
CA PRO A 51 15.89 -11.37 -19.48
C PRO A 51 16.50 -11.31 -18.07
N GLY A 52 16.19 -12.30 -17.22
CA GLY A 52 16.65 -12.36 -15.82
C GLY A 52 15.88 -11.51 -14.81
N GLY A 53 14.88 -10.71 -15.24
CA GLY A 53 14.06 -9.92 -14.33
C GLY A 53 13.06 -10.77 -13.53
N LYS A 54 12.84 -10.43 -12.25
CA LYS A 54 11.72 -10.94 -11.45
C LYS A 54 10.62 -9.86 -11.33
N ARG A 55 9.38 -10.23 -11.63
CA ARG A 55 8.22 -9.31 -11.53
C ARG A 55 7.98 -8.89 -10.08
N ARG A 56 7.99 -7.59 -9.79
CA ARG A 56 7.59 -7.02 -8.49
C ARG A 56 6.19 -6.42 -8.60
N MET A 57 5.26 -6.84 -7.74
CA MET A 57 3.83 -6.52 -7.86
C MET A 57 3.45 -5.13 -7.31
N ASN A 58 4.23 -4.59 -6.37
CA ASN A 58 3.96 -3.32 -5.70
C ASN A 58 5.25 -2.49 -5.61
N GLN A 59 5.82 -2.16 -6.77
CA GLN A 59 6.96 -1.25 -6.80
C GLN A 59 6.43 0.15 -6.51
N GLN A 60 6.91 0.73 -5.40
CA GLN A 60 6.66 2.13 -5.14
C GLN A 60 7.50 2.95 -6.13
N PRO A 61 6.99 4.10 -6.62
CA PRO A 61 7.86 5.07 -7.26
C PRO A 61 8.97 5.48 -6.29
N VAL A 62 10.12 5.87 -6.83
CA VAL A 62 11.26 6.30 -6.02
C VAL A 62 10.83 7.40 -5.04
N GLY A 63 11.09 7.15 -3.76
CA GLY A 63 10.78 8.08 -2.69
C GLY A 63 11.82 9.19 -2.61
N LYS A 64 11.78 9.98 -1.54
CA LYS A 64 12.77 11.03 -1.29
C LYS A 64 14.21 10.50 -1.15
N SER A 65 14.38 9.20 -0.93
CA SER A 65 15.68 8.52 -0.76
C SER A 65 16.26 7.92 -2.04
N GLY A 66 15.60 8.12 -3.20
CA GLY A 66 15.96 7.39 -4.43
C GLY A 66 15.49 5.94 -4.42
#